data_AF-A0A1I2FUD5-F1
#
_entry.id   AF-A0A1I2FUD5-F1
#
_cell.length_a   1.000
_cell.length_b   1.000
_cell.length_c   1.000
_cell.angle_alpha   90.00
_cell.angle_beta   90.00
_cell.angle_gamma   90.00
#
_symmetry.space_group_name_H-M   'P 1'
#
loop_
_entity.id
_entity.type
_entity.pdbx_description
1 polymer ?
#
loop_
_entity_poly.entity_id
_entity_poly.type
_entity_poly.pdbx_seq_one_letter_code
_entity_poly.pdbx_strand_id
1 'polypeptide(L)' 'MISPQNRTIACAAVGLAGCEGDLLRKVLPWSAGLLLIMCLIVLGQSSPVLDRMLP' A
#
# COMPACT_ATOMS: atom_id res chain seq x y z
N MET A 1 -5.20 -1.04 -7.04
CA MET A 1 -5.11 -0.80 -8.50
C MET A 1 -4.02 0.21 -8.74
N ILE A 2 -2.98 -0.12 -9.52
CA ILE A 2 -1.95 0.86 -9.88
C ILE A 2 -2.16 1.27 -11.34
N SER A 3 -3.03 2.25 -11.60
CA SER A 3 -3.24 2.75 -12.97
C SER A 3 -2.12 3.70 -13.42
N PRO A 4 -1.78 3.75 -14.72
CA PRO A 4 -0.84 4.72 -15.27
C PRO A 4 -1.30 6.17 -15.03
N GLN A 5 -2.61 6.42 -15.14
CA GLN A 5 -3.24 7.74 -14.95
C GLN A 5 -3.10 8.27 -13.52
N ASN A 6 -3.19 7.41 -12.51
CA ASN A 6 -2.96 7.84 -11.13
C ASN A 6 -1.47 8.12 -10.89
N ARG A 7 -0.59 7.39 -11.57
CA ARG A 7 0.87 7.54 -11.45
C ARG A 7 1.39 8.81 -12.12
N THR A 8 0.86 9.17 -13.28
CA THR A 8 1.19 10.44 -13.97
C THR A 8 0.86 11.64 -13.11
N ILE A 9 -0.33 11.68 -12.50
CA ILE A 9 -0.77 12.76 -11.59
C ILE A 9 0.13 12.84 -10.37
N ALA A 10 0.44 11.70 -9.75
CA ALA A 10 1.35 11.65 -8.61
C ALA A 10 2.76 12.14 -8.99
N CYS A 11 3.32 11.68 -10.13
CA CYS A 11 4.60 12.14 -10.65
C CYS A 11 4.64 13.65 -10.92
N ALA A 12 3.58 14.20 -11.51
CA ALA A 12 3.46 15.65 -11.72
C ALA A 12 3.44 16.42 -10.39
N ALA A 13 2.76 15.90 -9.36
CA ALA A 13 2.70 16.53 -8.03
C ALA A 13 4.04 16.53 -7.29
N VAL A 14 4.89 15.51 -7.48
CA VAL A 14 6.26 15.47 -6.90
C VAL A 14 7.34 16.05 -7.82
N GLY A 15 6.98 16.66 -8.96
CA GLY A 15 7.93 17.27 -9.89
C GLY A 15 8.82 16.26 -10.64
N LEU A 16 8.40 14.99 -10.69
CA LEU A 16 9.10 13.88 -11.36
C LEU A 16 8.34 13.45 -12.64
N ALA A 17 7.90 14.43 -13.43
CA ALA A 17 7.16 14.18 -14.67
C ALA A 17 8.03 13.37 -15.67
N GLY A 18 7.49 12.26 -16.18
CA GLY A 18 8.20 11.33 -17.07
C GLY A 18 8.97 10.19 -16.37
N CYS A 19 9.13 10.23 -15.05
CA CYS A 19 9.81 9.20 -14.25
C CYS A 19 8.83 8.29 -13.47
N GLU A 20 7.73 7.89 -14.08
CA GLU A 20 6.67 7.06 -13.46
C GLU A 20 7.18 5.73 -12.91
N GLY A 21 8.21 5.17 -13.56
CA GLY A 21 8.83 3.92 -13.16
C GLY A 21 9.56 4.01 -11.82
N ASP A 22 10.21 5.15 -11.54
CA ASP A 22 10.93 5.34 -10.27
C ASP A 22 9.96 5.59 -9.12
N LEU A 23 8.88 6.33 -9.38
CA LEU A 23 7.81 6.49 -8.40
C LEU A 23 7.12 5.15 -8.10
N LEU A 24 6.87 4.32 -9.12
CA LEU A 24 6.35 2.97 -8.93
C LEU A 24 7.28 2.14 -8.04
N ARG A 25 8.58 2.10 -8.35
CA ARG A 25 9.57 1.33 -7.57
C ARG A 25 9.64 1.79 -6.12
N LYS A 26 9.45 3.09 -5.87
CA LYS A 26 9.44 3.66 -4.51
C LYS A 26 8.16 3.29 -3.75
N VAL A 27 7.00 3.34 -4.41
CA VAL A 27 5.66 3.11 -3.79
C VAL A 27 5.30 1.63 -3.67
N LEU A 28 5.79 0.77 -4.58
CA LEU A 28 5.53 -0.67 -4.58
C LEU A 28 5.85 -1.36 -3.23
N PRO A 29 7.02 -1.15 -2.59
CA PRO A 29 7.30 -1.74 -1.29
C PRO A 29 6.39 -1.20 -0.17
N TRP A 30 5.98 0.07 -0.22
CA TRP A 30 5.02 0.62 0.75
C TRP A 30 3.65 -0.05 0.64
N SER A 31 3.17 -0.26 -0.58
CA SER A 31 1.91 -0.97 -0.84
C SER A 31 1.96 -2.42 -0.37
N ALA A 32 3.03 -3.15 -0.70
CA ALA A 32 3.25 -4.51 -0.26
C ALA A 32 3.40 -4.61 1.28
N GLY A 33 4.10 -3.66 1.90
CA GLY A 33 4.26 -3.57 3.34
C GLY A 33 2.93 -3.36 4.07
N LEU A 34 2.09 -2.43 3.59
CA LEU A 34 0.75 -2.20 4.15
C LEU A 34 -0.15 -3.43 4.00
N LEU A 35 -0.08 -4.13 2.86
CA LEU A 35 -0.81 -5.38 2.65
C LEU A 35 -0.37 -6.45 3.64
N LEU A 36 0.95 -6.59 3.85
CA LEU A 36 1.51 -7.54 4.80
C LEU A 36 1.09 -7.22 6.24
N ILE A 37 1.10 -5.94 6.63
CA ILE A 37 0.60 -5.47 7.92
C ILE A 37 -0.88 -5.83 8.08
N MET A 38 -1.71 -5.58 7.06
CA MET A 38 -3.13 -5.97 7.08
C MET A 38 -3.30 -7.49 7.25
N CYS A 39 -2.53 -8.31 6.53
CA CYS A 39 -2.53 -9.76 6.72
C CYS A 39 -2.16 -10.17 8.15
N LEU A 40 -1.14 -9.55 8.74
CA LEU A 40 -0.74 -9.83 10.13
C LEU A 40 -1.84 -9.44 11.13
N ILE A 41 -2.51 -8.32 10.91
CA ILE A 41 -3.64 -7.88 11.76
C ILE A 41 -4.79 -8.88 11.66
N VAL A 42 -5.16 -9.33 10.46
CA VAL A 42 -6.21 -10.34 10.25
C VAL A 42 -5.85 -11.68 10.90
N LEU A 43 -4.59 -12.11 10.78
CA LEU A 43 -4.10 -13.31 11.46
C LEU A 43 -4.11 -13.14 12.99
N GLY A 44 -3.77 -11.96 13.49
CA GLY A 44 -3.87 -11.62 14.90
C GLY A 44 -5.30 -11.63 15.43
N GLN A 45 -6.27 -11.17 14.63
CA GLN A 45 -7.70 -11.29 14.92
C GLN A 45 -8.21 -12.75 14.89
N SER A 46 -7.58 -13.62 14.09
CA SER A 46 -7.88 -15.05 14.06
C SER A 46 -7.32 -15.82 15.27
N SER A 47 -6.56 -15.14 16.14
CA SER A 47 -6.00 -15.65 17.39
C SER A 47 -6.81 -15.09 18.57
N PRO A 48 -6.94 -15.81 19.70
CA PRO A 48 -7.72 -15.36 20.89
C PRO A 48 -7.22 -14.03 21.51
N VAL A 49 -6.14 -13.44 21.00
CA VAL A 49 -5.58 -12.17 21.45
C VAL A 49 -6.42 -10.95 21.01
N LEU A 50 -7.05 -10.99 19.82
CA LEU A 50 -7.88 -9.89 19.28
C LEU A 50 -9.36 -10.29 19.05
N ASP A 51 -9.76 -11.46 19.53
CA ASP A 51 -11.13 -12.01 19.42
C ASP A 51 -12.21 -11.07 19.98
N ARG A 52 -11.84 -10.21 20.95
CA ARG A 52 -12.73 -9.21 21.57
C ARG A 52 -13.10 -7.99 20.70
N MET A 53 -12.60 -7.89 19.47
CA MET A 53 -12.89 -6.74 18.60
C MET A 53 -14.19 -6.86 17.79
N LEU A 54 -14.77 -8.06 17.68
CA LEU A 54 -16.13 -8.26 17.16
C LEU A 54 -17.00 -8.94 18.24
N PRO A 55 -18.28 -8.56 18.39
CA PRO A 55 -19.23 -9.23 19.27
C PRO A 55 -19.56 -10.65 18.80
#